data_AF-A0A933KUU1-F1
#
_entry.id   AF-A0A933KUU1-F1
#
_cell.length_a   1.000
_cell.length_b   1.000
_cell.length_c   1.000
_cell.angle_alpha   90.00
_cell.angle_beta   90.00
_cell.angle_gamma   90.00
#
_symmetry.space_group_name_H-M   'P 1'
#
loop_
_entity.id
_entity.type
_entity.pdbx_description
1 polymer ?
#
loop_
_entity_poly.entity_id
_entity_poly.type
_entity_poly.pdbx_seq_one_letter_code
_entity_poly.pdbx_strand_id
1 'polypeptide(L)'
;MRHRIRGAIAVLFVCLVGAGLAARQAAPQQPPMAEDVYLNVQVLRGMPVDRFNDTMGMFASALLLDCVGCHDPKITSDPKAFAAQTPRIMRARQMVVMMNALNKQYFGGQQRITCFTCHNGDPQPERSPSLRLQYTALVEDPTSIKFFPDVAAPPAEQTLAKYVQAMGGAGRLAGLTSFTGTGSYIGFETSDTEAPVQVFVRAPDQRALVVDIGGGKNLIYAFDGKAGWKYQPDTPVPLLELTGSNLTGTRIDTMAFFPAALAKAFAQWQTGFATIDDKEVLALRGVNPGQNPANLYFDASGLLIRMVRWNDTGAGPVPVQTDFSDFRDVAGVKMPYHWVTTWTNGQATIQLKEIRPNVAIDAARFARPNVAVTQRLR
;
A
#
# COMPACT_ATOMS: atom_id res chain seq x y z
N MET A 1 49.87 29.03 -65.52
CA MET A 1 50.59 29.31 -64.25
C MET A 1 49.59 30.00 -63.32
N ARG A 2 49.22 29.38 -62.19
CA ARG A 2 49.70 29.74 -60.83
C ARG A 2 49.33 31.20 -60.49
N HIS A 3 48.50 31.58 -59.50
CA HIS A 3 48.26 31.05 -58.16
C HIS A 3 46.93 31.55 -57.57
N ARG A 4 46.41 30.77 -56.60
CA ARG A 4 45.38 31.11 -55.61
C ARG A 4 45.87 32.19 -54.62
N ILE A 5 44.96 32.93 -53.98
CA ILE A 5 44.87 33.07 -52.51
C ILE A 5 43.41 33.32 -52.10
N ARG A 6 43.01 32.69 -50.99
CA ARG A 6 41.68 32.67 -50.37
C ARG A 6 41.59 33.77 -49.30
N GLY A 7 40.41 34.37 -49.12
CA GLY A 7 40.04 35.15 -47.93
C GLY A 7 38.59 34.82 -47.58
N ALA A 8 38.39 34.07 -46.49
CA ALA A 8 37.09 33.63 -46.01
C ALA A 8 36.54 34.63 -44.97
N ILE A 9 35.28 35.04 -45.15
CA ILE A 9 34.53 35.88 -44.21
C ILE A 9 33.94 34.96 -43.15
N ALA A 10 34.32 35.17 -41.88
CA ALA A 10 33.77 34.46 -40.73
C ALA A 10 32.46 35.11 -40.28
N VAL A 11 31.36 34.36 -40.35
CA VAL A 11 30.06 34.73 -39.77
C VAL A 11 30.03 34.22 -38.32
N LEU A 12 29.97 35.14 -37.35
CA LEU A 12 29.76 34.83 -35.94
C LEU A 12 28.29 34.45 -35.71
N PHE A 13 28.04 33.18 -35.41
CA PHE A 13 26.77 32.71 -34.83
C PHE A 13 26.78 33.02 -33.33
N VAL A 14 25.89 33.92 -32.90
CA VAL A 14 25.60 34.16 -31.49
C VAL A 14 24.65 33.06 -31.00
N CYS A 15 25.19 32.09 -30.26
CA CYS A 15 24.40 31.10 -29.53
C CYS A 15 23.86 31.73 -28.23
N LEU A 16 22.58 32.09 -28.23
CA LEU A 16 21.80 32.38 -27.01
C LEU A 16 21.67 31.08 -26.18
N VAL A 17 22.47 30.97 -25.13
CA VAL A 17 22.34 29.92 -24.12
C VAL A 17 21.15 30.26 -23.22
N GLY A 18 20.00 29.66 -23.51
CA GLY A 18 18.88 29.62 -22.57
C GLY A 18 19.27 28.76 -21.37
N ALA A 19 19.43 29.39 -20.20
CA ALA A 19 19.61 28.70 -18.94
C ALA A 19 18.30 27.99 -18.55
N GLY A 20 18.12 26.76 -19.01
CA GLY A 20 17.11 25.86 -18.48
C GLY A 20 17.44 25.53 -17.03
N LEU A 21 16.59 25.95 -16.10
CA LEU A 21 16.52 25.40 -14.74
C LEU A 21 16.07 23.95 -14.85
N ALA A 22 16.99 23.06 -15.20
CA ALA A 22 16.83 21.64 -14.98
C ALA A 22 16.85 21.43 -13.46
N ALA A 23 15.68 21.19 -12.87
CA ALA A 23 15.59 20.66 -11.52
C ALA A 23 16.48 19.42 -11.47
N ARG A 24 17.60 19.50 -10.75
CA ARG A 24 18.43 18.35 -10.42
C ARG A 24 17.53 17.38 -9.67
N GLN A 25 17.04 16.35 -10.36
CA GLN A 25 16.46 15.20 -9.71
C GLN A 25 17.58 14.61 -8.84
N ALA A 26 17.40 14.67 -7.53
CA ALA A 26 18.29 14.01 -6.60
C ALA A 26 18.38 12.53 -7.02
N ALA A 27 19.60 11.99 -7.06
CA ALA A 27 19.80 10.56 -7.32
C ALA A 27 18.95 9.75 -6.33
N PRO A 28 18.35 8.61 -6.76
CA PRO A 28 17.58 7.77 -5.87
C PRO A 28 18.44 7.40 -4.65
N GLN A 29 18.06 7.88 -3.47
CA GLN A 29 18.69 7.42 -2.23
C GLN A 29 18.25 5.98 -2.03
N GLN A 30 19.20 5.07 -1.78
CA GLN A 30 18.83 3.71 -1.42
C GLN A 30 17.94 3.74 -0.16
N PRO A 31 16.80 3.01 -0.14
CA PRO A 31 15.96 2.94 1.04
C PRO A 31 16.76 2.45 2.25
N PRO A 32 16.49 2.97 3.46
CA PRO A 32 17.20 2.54 4.66
C PRO A 32 16.94 1.07 4.94
N MET A 33 17.99 0.32 5.26
CA MET A 33 17.92 -1.08 5.64
C MET A 33 17.64 -1.24 7.13
N ALA A 34 16.95 -2.31 7.50
CA ALA A 34 16.53 -2.57 8.87
C ALA A 34 17.71 -2.66 9.85
N GLU A 35 18.81 -3.30 9.47
CA GLU A 35 20.01 -3.43 10.32
C GLU A 35 20.79 -2.13 10.55
N ASP A 36 20.58 -1.12 9.70
CA ASP A 36 21.22 0.19 9.83
C ASP A 36 20.43 1.12 10.76
N VAL A 37 19.14 0.84 10.95
CA VAL A 37 18.19 1.66 11.71
C VAL A 37 17.88 1.05 13.06
N TYR A 38 17.62 -0.26 13.10
CA TYR A 38 17.19 -0.98 14.29
C TYR A 38 18.33 -1.73 14.95
N LEU A 39 18.32 -1.73 16.28
CA LEU A 39 19.31 -2.44 17.08
C LEU A 39 19.00 -3.95 17.13
N ASN A 40 20.04 -4.78 17.19
CA ASN A 40 19.95 -6.23 17.41
C ASN A 40 19.15 -7.01 16.33
N VAL A 41 19.21 -6.56 15.07
CA VAL A 41 18.69 -7.30 13.91
C VAL A 41 19.65 -8.44 13.53
N GLN A 42 19.21 -9.68 13.67
CA GLN A 42 20.04 -10.88 13.45
C GLN A 42 19.61 -11.70 12.23
N VAL A 43 18.38 -12.21 12.22
CA VAL A 43 17.89 -13.16 11.19
C VAL A 43 17.03 -12.51 10.09
N LEU A 44 16.75 -11.20 10.21
CA LEU A 44 15.93 -10.42 9.27
C LEU A 44 16.73 -9.26 8.65
N ARG A 45 18.02 -9.48 8.38
CA ARG A 45 18.92 -8.49 7.76
C ARG A 45 18.72 -8.45 6.23
N GLY A 46 19.20 -7.38 5.58
CA GLY A 46 19.13 -7.20 4.13
C GLY A 46 17.73 -6.83 3.62
N MET A 47 16.91 -6.25 4.50
CA MET A 47 15.51 -5.90 4.24
C MET A 47 15.29 -4.41 4.47
N PRO A 48 14.62 -3.69 3.56
CA PRO A 48 14.21 -2.31 3.79
C PRO A 48 13.28 -2.16 5.01
N VAL A 49 13.33 -1.00 5.66
CA VAL A 49 12.60 -0.75 6.91
C VAL A 49 11.07 -0.94 6.79
N ASP A 50 10.45 -0.57 5.66
CA ASP A 50 9.00 -0.74 5.45
C ASP A 50 8.61 -2.23 5.51
N ARG A 51 9.37 -3.08 4.82
CA ARG A 51 9.16 -4.53 4.78
C ARG A 51 9.49 -5.20 6.12
N PHE A 52 10.45 -4.67 6.87
CA PHE A 52 10.75 -5.15 8.22
C PHE A 52 9.58 -4.90 9.17
N ASN A 53 8.98 -3.72 9.09
CA ASN A 53 7.82 -3.37 9.91
C ASN A 53 6.60 -4.26 9.58
N ASP A 54 6.35 -4.55 8.30
CA ASP A 54 5.30 -5.51 7.90
C ASP A 54 5.60 -6.92 8.42
N THR A 55 6.88 -7.32 8.49
CA THR A 55 7.29 -8.62 9.08
C THR A 55 6.95 -8.70 10.57
N MET A 56 7.07 -7.59 11.32
CA MET A 56 6.61 -7.55 12.72
C MET A 56 5.08 -7.72 12.82
N GLY A 57 4.33 -7.07 11.92
CA GLY A 57 2.88 -7.27 11.81
C GLY A 57 2.51 -8.72 11.47
N MET A 58 3.28 -9.38 10.60
CA MET A 58 3.11 -10.81 10.30
C MET A 58 3.30 -11.70 11.54
N PHE A 59 4.31 -11.42 12.37
CA PHE A 59 4.51 -12.17 13.62
C PHE A 59 3.38 -11.94 14.62
N ALA A 60 2.97 -10.68 14.81
CA ALA A 60 1.84 -10.33 15.67
C ALA A 60 0.55 -11.05 15.22
N SER A 61 0.24 -11.00 13.93
CA SER A 61 -0.94 -11.66 13.35
C SER A 61 -0.87 -13.18 13.44
N ALA A 62 0.27 -13.80 13.15
CA ALA A 62 0.41 -15.24 13.22
C ALA A 62 0.23 -15.79 14.64
N LEU A 63 0.61 -15.03 15.67
CA LEU A 63 0.58 -15.44 17.06
C LEU A 63 -0.59 -14.86 17.87
N LEU A 64 -1.38 -13.93 17.30
CA LEU A 64 -2.34 -13.07 18.00
C LEU A 64 -1.77 -12.42 19.27
N LEU A 65 -0.57 -11.85 19.14
CA LEU A 65 0.09 -11.08 20.20
C LEU A 65 0.29 -9.63 19.76
N ASP A 66 0.33 -8.72 20.73
CA ASP A 66 0.71 -7.33 20.52
C ASP A 66 2.22 -7.10 20.67
N CYS A 67 2.67 -5.86 20.54
CA CYS A 67 4.09 -5.51 20.62
C CYS A 67 4.69 -5.85 21.99
N VAL A 68 3.99 -5.57 23.10
CA VAL A 68 4.46 -5.86 24.47
C VAL A 68 4.40 -7.35 24.82
N GLY A 69 3.59 -8.12 24.09
CA GLY A 69 3.58 -9.57 24.16
C GLY A 69 4.88 -10.20 23.68
N CYS A 70 5.60 -9.55 22.76
CA CYS A 70 6.87 -10.07 22.21
C CYS A 70 8.11 -9.31 22.70
N HIS A 71 8.03 -7.99 22.81
CA HIS A 71 9.12 -7.11 23.22
C HIS A 71 9.04 -6.75 24.71
N ASP A 72 10.08 -6.11 25.24
CA ASP A 72 10.10 -5.65 26.63
C ASP A 72 9.00 -4.61 26.89
N PRO A 73 8.20 -4.70 27.96
CA PRO A 73 7.12 -3.74 28.25
C PRO A 73 7.55 -2.27 28.25
N LYS A 74 8.84 -2.00 28.50
CA LYS A 74 9.41 -0.64 28.46
C LYS A 74 9.40 -0.01 27.08
N ILE A 75 9.06 -0.72 25.99
CA ILE A 75 8.92 -0.15 24.64
C ILE A 75 7.99 1.07 24.59
N THR A 76 7.05 1.17 25.54
CA THR A 76 6.12 2.29 25.70
C THR A 76 6.78 3.58 26.20
N SER A 77 8.00 3.49 26.74
CA SER A 77 8.74 4.59 27.36
C SER A 77 10.18 4.74 26.85
N ASP A 78 10.77 3.66 26.34
CA ASP A 78 12.13 3.61 25.79
C ASP A 78 12.14 2.82 24.47
N PRO A 79 12.26 3.49 23.32
CA PRO A 79 12.35 2.82 22.02
C PRO A 79 13.53 1.85 21.91
N LYS A 80 14.60 2.00 22.71
CA LYS A 80 15.72 1.05 22.69
C LYS A 80 15.34 -0.32 23.26
N ALA A 81 14.30 -0.37 24.10
CA ALA A 81 13.79 -1.60 24.67
C ALA A 81 13.24 -2.59 23.61
N PHE A 82 12.91 -2.12 22.39
CA PHE A 82 12.60 -3.01 21.27
C PHE A 82 13.73 -4.00 20.96
N ALA A 83 14.98 -3.62 21.24
CA ALA A 83 16.17 -4.44 20.99
C ALA A 83 16.47 -5.47 22.09
N ALA A 84 15.76 -5.36 23.23
CA ALA A 84 15.94 -6.23 24.37
C ALA A 84 15.60 -7.67 24.00
N GLN A 85 16.46 -8.59 24.40
CA GLN A 85 16.28 -10.00 24.10
C GLN A 85 15.29 -10.63 25.09
N THR A 86 14.14 -11.08 24.59
CA THR A 86 13.16 -11.85 25.35
C THR A 86 13.20 -13.33 24.94
N PRO A 87 12.70 -14.26 25.78
CA PRO A 87 12.57 -15.67 25.38
C PRO A 87 11.75 -15.86 24.10
N ARG A 88 10.69 -15.06 23.91
CA ARG A 88 9.87 -15.09 22.69
C ARG A 88 10.64 -14.62 21.46
N ILE A 89 11.42 -13.55 21.55
CA ILE A 89 12.29 -13.09 20.45
C ILE A 89 13.32 -14.17 20.07
N MET A 90 13.92 -14.83 21.05
CA MET A 90 14.87 -15.92 20.79
C MET A 90 14.21 -17.10 20.09
N ARG A 91 12.99 -17.46 20.51
CA ARG A 91 12.23 -18.51 19.84
C ARG A 91 11.84 -18.10 18.41
N ALA A 92 11.37 -16.86 18.21
CA ALA A 92 11.02 -16.35 16.89
C ALA A 92 12.21 -16.41 15.93
N ARG A 93 13.42 -16.06 16.38
CA ARG A 93 14.65 -16.19 15.57
C ARG A 93 14.89 -17.62 15.10
N GLN A 94 14.71 -18.61 15.99
CA GLN A 94 14.82 -20.02 15.63
C GLN A 94 13.74 -20.43 14.60
N MET A 95 12.51 -19.96 14.77
CA MET A 95 11.41 -20.25 13.85
C MET A 95 11.67 -19.66 12.45
N VAL A 96 12.21 -18.44 12.35
CA VAL A 96 12.59 -17.84 11.06
C VAL A 96 13.65 -18.69 10.35
N VAL A 97 14.68 -19.13 11.07
CA VAL A 97 15.72 -20.00 10.49
C VAL A 97 15.13 -21.32 10.00
N MET A 98 14.28 -21.96 10.81
CA MET A 98 13.60 -23.21 10.45
C MET A 98 12.70 -23.03 9.22
N MET A 99 11.86 -22.00 9.20
CA MET A 99 10.95 -21.70 8.09
C MET A 99 11.72 -21.47 6.79
N ASN A 100 12.78 -20.66 6.84
CA ASN A 100 13.65 -20.40 5.68
C ASN A 100 14.32 -21.68 5.17
N ALA A 101 14.79 -22.55 6.08
CA ALA A 101 15.37 -23.83 5.71
C ALA A 101 14.35 -24.75 5.02
N LEU A 102 13.13 -24.87 5.55
CA LEU A 102 12.05 -25.66 4.95
C LEU A 102 11.68 -25.18 3.55
N ASN A 103 11.51 -23.86 3.37
CA ASN A 103 11.21 -23.27 2.06
C ASN A 103 12.33 -23.51 1.04
N LYS A 104 13.59 -23.33 1.46
CA LYS A 104 14.73 -23.57 0.58
C LYS A 104 14.82 -25.03 0.17
N GLN A 105 14.69 -25.95 1.13
CA GLN A 105 14.90 -27.38 0.91
C GLN A 105 13.77 -28.02 0.11
N TYR A 106 12.52 -27.66 0.37
CA TYR A 106 11.36 -28.39 -0.16
C TYR A 106 10.55 -27.62 -1.21
N PHE A 107 10.74 -26.31 -1.32
CA PHE A 107 9.92 -25.45 -2.19
C PHE A 107 10.76 -24.58 -3.14
N GLY A 108 12.02 -24.95 -3.38
CA GLY A 108 12.91 -24.23 -4.30
C GLY A 108 13.17 -22.77 -3.87
N GLY A 109 13.05 -22.47 -2.57
CA GLY A 109 13.16 -21.11 -2.04
C GLY A 109 11.89 -20.29 -2.12
N GLN A 110 10.79 -20.80 -2.68
CA GLN A 110 9.50 -20.13 -2.63
C GLN A 110 8.95 -20.15 -1.20
N GLN A 111 8.42 -19.02 -0.73
CA GLN A 111 7.87 -18.88 0.61
C GLN A 111 6.48 -19.52 0.72
N ARG A 112 6.45 -20.85 0.80
CA ARG A 112 5.23 -21.67 0.90
C ARG A 112 4.88 -22.00 2.34
N ILE A 113 5.88 -22.26 3.17
CA ILE A 113 5.78 -22.34 4.62
C ILE A 113 5.98 -20.92 5.18
N THR A 114 5.02 -20.45 5.95
CA THR A 114 5.02 -19.13 6.58
C THR A 114 4.77 -19.27 8.07
N CYS A 115 4.96 -18.19 8.82
CA CYS A 115 4.54 -18.20 10.23
C CYS A 115 3.04 -18.51 10.35
N PHE A 116 2.20 -17.99 9.44
CA PHE A 116 0.75 -18.17 9.49
C PHE A 116 0.30 -19.56 9.06
N THR A 117 1.01 -20.24 8.16
CA THR A 117 0.67 -21.64 7.82
C THR A 117 0.87 -22.59 8.99
N CYS A 118 1.77 -22.27 9.92
CA CYS A 118 1.98 -23.07 11.13
C CYS A 118 1.11 -22.59 12.29
N HIS A 119 1.09 -21.29 12.56
CA HIS A 119 0.43 -20.74 13.75
C HIS A 119 -1.05 -20.40 13.53
N ASN A 120 -1.42 -19.89 12.36
CA ASN A 120 -2.81 -19.56 11.99
C ASN A 120 -3.58 -18.74 13.06
N GLY A 121 -2.91 -17.76 13.67
CA GLY A 121 -3.49 -16.95 14.73
C GLY A 121 -3.42 -17.58 16.13
N ASP A 122 -2.70 -18.69 16.30
CA ASP A 122 -2.52 -19.34 17.59
C ASP A 122 -1.03 -19.41 17.97
N PRO A 123 -0.62 -18.91 19.16
CA PRO A 123 0.76 -19.07 19.62
C PRO A 123 1.15 -20.54 19.81
N GLN A 124 0.17 -21.45 19.90
CA GLN A 124 0.32 -22.90 19.92
C GLN A 124 -0.36 -23.53 18.68
N PRO A 125 0.41 -23.84 17.62
CA PRO A 125 -0.12 -24.51 16.44
C PRO A 125 -1.02 -25.71 16.75
N GLU A 126 -2.23 -25.72 16.20
CA GLU A 126 -3.12 -26.86 16.28
C GLU A 126 -2.48 -28.07 15.59
N ARG A 127 -2.42 -29.20 16.31
CA ARG A 127 -1.75 -30.45 15.87
C ARG A 127 -2.72 -31.60 15.65
N SER A 128 -4.02 -31.36 15.82
CA SER A 128 -5.10 -32.31 15.64
C SER A 128 -6.23 -31.69 14.80
N PRO A 129 -6.97 -32.50 14.01
CA PRO A 129 -8.09 -31.97 13.24
C PRO A 129 -9.18 -31.38 14.13
N SER A 130 -9.77 -30.26 13.71
CA SER A 130 -10.96 -29.72 14.35
C SER A 130 -12.22 -30.39 13.79
N LEU A 131 -12.98 -31.09 14.64
CA LEU A 131 -14.27 -31.66 14.24
C LEU A 131 -15.27 -30.58 13.80
N ARG A 132 -15.16 -29.35 14.33
CA ARG A 132 -15.94 -28.21 13.85
C ARG A 132 -15.62 -27.94 12.39
N LEU A 133 -14.34 -27.76 12.04
CA LEU A 133 -13.94 -27.55 10.63
C LEU A 133 -14.33 -28.70 9.71
N GLN A 134 -14.43 -29.93 10.23
CA GLN A 134 -14.79 -31.12 9.46
C GLN A 134 -16.30 -31.23 9.18
N TYR A 135 -17.15 -30.81 10.11
CA TYR A 135 -18.61 -31.03 10.03
C TYR A 135 -19.43 -29.74 9.89
N THR A 136 -18.81 -28.55 9.86
CA THR A 136 -19.48 -27.29 9.54
C THR A 136 -19.10 -26.79 8.15
N ALA A 137 -19.92 -25.92 7.58
CA ALA A 137 -19.53 -25.16 6.40
C ALA A 137 -18.20 -24.42 6.69
N LEU A 138 -17.32 -24.38 5.69
CA LEU A 138 -16.11 -23.58 5.78
C LEU A 138 -16.51 -22.11 5.86
N VAL A 139 -15.89 -21.38 6.78
CA VAL A 139 -16.04 -19.92 6.83
C VAL A 139 -15.17 -19.35 5.72
N GLU A 140 -15.80 -18.69 4.75
CA GLU A 140 -15.08 -17.88 3.77
C GLU A 140 -14.52 -16.64 4.45
N ASP A 141 -13.24 -16.37 4.23
CA ASP A 141 -12.58 -15.15 4.68
C ASP A 141 -12.21 -14.30 3.45
N PRO A 142 -12.92 -13.19 3.20
CA PRO A 142 -12.63 -12.28 2.10
C PRO A 142 -11.24 -11.63 2.17
N THR A 143 -10.54 -11.74 3.29
CA THR A 143 -9.16 -11.23 3.45
C THR A 143 -8.09 -12.28 3.18
N SER A 144 -8.52 -13.53 2.94
CA SER A 144 -7.65 -14.64 2.61
C SER A 144 -7.01 -14.48 1.23
N ILE A 145 -5.73 -14.81 1.12
CA ILE A 145 -5.04 -14.87 -0.17
C ILE A 145 -5.50 -16.07 -1.02
N LYS A 146 -6.27 -17.01 -0.44
CA LYS A 146 -6.93 -18.07 -1.21
C LYS A 146 -8.08 -17.48 -1.98
N PHE A 147 -8.19 -17.86 -3.25
CA PHE A 147 -9.29 -17.45 -4.12
C PHE A 147 -9.77 -18.67 -4.88
N PHE A 148 -11.08 -18.86 -4.90
CA PHE A 148 -11.72 -19.99 -5.56
C PHE A 148 -12.51 -19.45 -6.75
N PRO A 149 -11.98 -19.57 -7.98
CA PRO A 149 -12.72 -19.15 -9.15
C PRO A 149 -14.01 -19.96 -9.27
N ASP A 150 -15.10 -19.27 -9.59
CA ASP A 150 -16.40 -19.90 -9.84
C ASP A 150 -16.79 -19.72 -11.31
N VAL A 151 -17.06 -20.83 -11.99
CA VAL A 151 -17.48 -20.86 -13.39
C VAL A 151 -18.89 -20.31 -13.59
N ALA A 152 -19.71 -20.23 -12.54
CA ALA A 152 -21.01 -19.59 -12.55
C ALA A 152 -20.92 -18.06 -12.41
N ALA A 153 -19.77 -17.53 -11.97
CA ALA A 153 -19.58 -16.08 -11.85
C ALA A 153 -19.50 -15.43 -13.24
N PRO A 154 -20.09 -14.24 -13.43
CA PRO A 154 -19.94 -13.48 -14.67
C PRO A 154 -18.46 -13.26 -15.07
N PRO A 155 -18.14 -13.21 -16.37
CA PRO A 155 -16.80 -12.86 -16.83
C PRO A 155 -16.31 -11.53 -16.26
N ALA A 156 -14.99 -11.40 -16.11
CA ALA A 156 -14.38 -10.21 -15.51
C ALA A 156 -14.71 -8.95 -16.31
N GLU A 157 -14.75 -9.02 -17.63
CA GLU A 157 -15.10 -7.93 -18.53
C GLU A 157 -16.52 -7.41 -18.27
N GLN A 158 -17.47 -8.31 -18.04
CA GLN A 158 -18.85 -7.95 -17.73
C GLN A 158 -18.94 -7.27 -16.36
N THR A 159 -18.21 -7.79 -15.38
CA THR A 159 -18.15 -7.23 -14.03
C THR A 159 -17.54 -5.83 -14.02
N LEU A 160 -16.39 -5.66 -14.68
CA LEU A 160 -15.71 -4.37 -14.81
C LEU A 160 -16.54 -3.37 -15.61
N ALA A 161 -17.25 -3.82 -16.66
CA ALA A 161 -18.19 -2.96 -17.39
C ALA A 161 -19.35 -2.49 -16.49
N LYS A 162 -19.93 -3.39 -15.68
CA LYS A 162 -20.96 -3.02 -14.69
C LYS A 162 -20.42 -2.01 -13.68
N TYR A 163 -19.20 -2.20 -13.19
CA TYR A 163 -18.55 -1.25 -12.29
C TYR A 163 -18.36 0.13 -12.91
N VAL A 164 -17.83 0.18 -14.14
CA VAL A 164 -17.68 1.43 -14.90
C VAL A 164 -19.01 2.14 -15.09
N GLN A 165 -20.09 1.41 -15.36
CA GLN A 165 -21.43 2.00 -15.48
C GLN A 165 -21.96 2.50 -14.13
N ALA A 166 -21.85 1.71 -13.06
CA ALA A 166 -22.29 2.08 -11.71
C ALA A 166 -21.59 3.36 -11.20
N MET A 167 -20.32 3.55 -11.57
CA MET A 167 -19.54 4.72 -11.22
C MET A 167 -19.89 5.99 -12.02
N GLY A 168 -20.73 5.91 -13.04
CA GLY A 168 -21.17 7.07 -13.86
C GLY A 168 -20.92 6.93 -15.36
N GLY A 169 -20.40 5.78 -15.82
CA GLY A 169 -20.17 5.47 -17.23
C GLY A 169 -18.83 5.97 -17.77
N ALA A 170 -18.33 5.30 -18.80
CA ALA A 170 -16.98 5.52 -19.34
C ALA A 170 -16.71 6.98 -19.77
N GLY A 171 -17.71 7.65 -20.37
CA GLY A 171 -17.57 9.04 -20.83
C GLY A 171 -17.35 10.04 -19.69
N ARG A 172 -18.12 9.94 -18.60
CA ARG A 172 -17.96 10.82 -17.44
C ARG A 172 -16.67 10.52 -16.68
N LEU A 173 -16.36 9.24 -16.51
CA LEU A 173 -15.13 8.80 -15.85
C LEU A 173 -13.87 9.25 -16.60
N ALA A 174 -13.88 9.25 -17.93
CA ALA A 174 -12.77 9.80 -18.72
C ALA A 174 -12.56 11.31 -18.50
N GLY A 175 -13.62 12.04 -18.11
CA GLY A 175 -13.56 13.45 -17.76
C GLY A 175 -13.06 13.74 -16.35
N LEU A 176 -12.90 12.73 -15.48
CA LEU A 176 -12.34 12.88 -14.14
C LEU A 176 -10.82 12.65 -14.19
N THR A 177 -10.07 13.73 -14.28
CA THR A 177 -8.60 13.72 -14.43
C THR A 177 -7.87 13.90 -13.09
N SER A 178 -8.53 14.52 -12.12
CA SER A 178 -8.03 14.74 -10.76
C SER A 178 -9.18 14.98 -9.80
N PHE A 179 -8.90 14.93 -8.50
CA PHE A 179 -9.74 15.55 -7.48
C PHE A 179 -8.92 15.92 -6.24
N THR A 180 -9.43 16.88 -5.48
CA THR A 180 -8.97 17.16 -4.12
C THR A 180 -10.10 16.92 -3.14
N GLY A 181 -9.81 16.38 -1.95
CA GLY A 181 -10.77 16.18 -0.88
C GLY A 181 -10.30 16.78 0.43
N THR A 182 -11.25 17.22 1.27
CA THR A 182 -10.98 17.59 2.66
C THR A 182 -11.89 16.79 3.58
N GLY A 183 -11.40 16.45 4.78
CA GLY A 183 -12.12 15.56 5.68
C GLY A 183 -11.45 15.38 7.02
N SER A 184 -11.80 14.29 7.69
CA SER A 184 -11.12 13.78 8.87
C SER A 184 -10.40 12.45 8.58
N TYR A 185 -9.35 12.21 9.34
CA TYR A 185 -8.56 11.01 9.40
C TYR A 185 -8.51 10.53 10.85
N ILE A 186 -8.70 9.23 11.06
CA ILE A 186 -8.47 8.56 12.34
C ILE A 186 -7.62 7.34 12.04
N GLY A 187 -6.48 7.17 12.69
CA GLY A 187 -5.68 5.97 12.52
C GLY A 187 -4.77 5.65 13.68
N PHE A 188 -4.06 4.53 13.54
CA PHE A 188 -3.08 4.05 14.49
C PHE A 188 -2.03 5.14 14.81
N GLU A 189 -1.53 5.84 13.78
CA GLU A 189 -0.54 6.90 13.91
C GLU A 189 -1.04 8.12 14.71
N THR A 190 -2.36 8.30 14.81
CA THR A 190 -3.00 9.38 15.58
C THR A 190 -3.50 8.92 16.95
N SER A 191 -3.20 7.68 17.36
CA SER A 191 -3.76 7.06 18.58
C SER A 191 -5.29 7.20 18.62
N ASP A 192 -5.93 6.91 17.47
CA ASP A 192 -7.38 7.01 17.26
C ASP A 192 -8.01 8.39 17.52
N THR A 193 -7.19 9.45 17.56
CA THR A 193 -7.66 10.83 17.64
C THR A 193 -7.96 11.38 16.25
N GLU A 194 -9.11 12.04 16.10
CA GLU A 194 -9.49 12.66 14.83
C GLU A 194 -8.57 13.82 14.44
N ALA A 195 -8.09 13.79 13.20
CA ALA A 195 -7.18 14.78 12.62
C ALA A 195 -7.70 15.27 11.25
N PRO A 196 -7.58 16.56 10.91
CA PRO A 196 -7.93 17.05 9.57
C PRO A 196 -7.06 16.41 8.48
N VAL A 197 -7.66 16.02 7.36
CA VAL A 197 -6.94 15.47 6.20
C VAL A 197 -7.25 16.22 4.92
N GLN A 198 -6.22 16.38 4.09
CA GLN A 198 -6.32 16.79 2.70
C GLN A 198 -5.88 15.63 1.79
N VAL A 199 -6.70 15.33 0.80
CA VAL A 199 -6.46 14.27 -0.19
C VAL A 199 -6.28 14.91 -1.56
N PHE A 200 -5.25 14.49 -2.28
CA PHE A 200 -4.95 14.92 -3.64
C PHE A 200 -4.81 13.68 -4.51
N VAL A 201 -5.53 13.60 -5.62
CA VAL A 201 -5.45 12.46 -6.53
C VAL A 201 -5.43 12.97 -7.96
N ARG A 202 -4.53 12.42 -8.79
CA ARG A 202 -4.45 12.72 -10.22
C ARG A 202 -4.30 11.43 -11.01
N ALA A 203 -5.07 11.31 -12.08
CA ALA A 203 -5.05 10.15 -12.96
C ALA A 203 -3.68 10.02 -13.66
N PRO A 204 -3.24 8.79 -13.98
CA PRO A 204 -3.90 7.52 -13.66
C PRO A 204 -3.56 6.97 -12.27
N ASP A 205 -2.46 7.41 -11.67
CA ASP A 205 -1.89 6.74 -10.50
C ASP A 205 -1.05 7.67 -9.60
N GLN A 206 -1.47 8.92 -9.38
CA GLN A 206 -0.79 9.81 -8.43
C GLN A 206 -1.70 10.17 -7.25
N ARG A 207 -1.18 10.11 -6.03
CA ARG A 207 -1.94 10.36 -4.80
C ARG A 207 -1.09 10.97 -3.71
N ALA A 208 -1.65 11.90 -2.97
CA ALA A 208 -1.07 12.40 -1.74
C ALA A 208 -2.13 12.60 -0.67
N LEU A 209 -1.75 12.34 0.58
CA LEU A 209 -2.54 12.56 1.79
C LEU A 209 -1.69 13.40 2.72
N VAL A 210 -2.28 14.45 3.28
CA VAL A 210 -1.67 15.29 4.31
C VAL A 210 -2.61 15.33 5.50
N VAL A 211 -2.20 14.76 6.62
CA VAL A 211 -2.97 14.72 7.87
C VAL A 211 -2.32 15.66 8.87
N ASP A 212 -3.05 16.66 9.36
CA ASP A 212 -2.58 17.57 10.40
C ASP A 212 -2.77 16.92 11.77
N ILE A 213 -1.66 16.52 12.38
CA ILE A 213 -1.66 15.83 13.68
C ILE A 213 -1.40 16.80 14.85
N GLY A 214 -1.56 18.10 14.61
CA GLY A 214 -1.34 19.13 15.61
C GLY A 214 0.13 19.44 15.88
N GLY A 215 0.38 20.50 16.65
CA GLY A 215 1.74 20.93 17.00
C GLY A 215 2.62 21.32 15.81
N GLY A 216 2.02 21.72 14.69
CA GLY A 216 2.71 22.07 13.44
C GLY A 216 3.27 20.86 12.67
N LYS A 217 2.83 19.64 13.00
CA LYS A 217 3.30 18.39 12.40
C LYS A 217 2.25 17.80 11.46
N ASN A 218 2.71 17.10 10.43
CA ASN A 218 1.84 16.39 9.50
C ASN A 218 2.29 14.94 9.30
N LEU A 219 1.34 14.02 9.09
CA LEU A 219 1.59 12.76 8.38
C LEU A 219 1.45 13.03 6.88
N ILE A 220 2.35 12.48 6.07
CA ILE A 220 2.26 12.62 4.61
C ILE A 220 2.44 11.25 3.96
N TYR A 221 1.47 10.84 3.14
CA TYR A 221 1.61 9.68 2.27
C TYR A 221 1.57 10.20 0.84
N ALA A 222 2.57 9.89 0.03
CA ALA A 222 2.67 10.42 -1.33
C ALA A 222 3.10 9.32 -2.31
N PHE A 223 2.53 9.34 -3.50
CA PHE A 223 2.91 8.47 -4.61
C PHE A 223 2.86 9.29 -5.90
N ASP A 224 3.99 9.35 -6.61
CA ASP A 224 4.15 10.16 -7.82
C ASP A 224 3.90 9.39 -9.12
N GLY A 225 3.37 8.16 -9.03
CA GLY A 225 3.19 7.25 -10.17
C GLY A 225 4.39 6.34 -10.42
N LYS A 226 5.53 6.58 -9.73
CA LYS A 226 6.76 5.77 -9.85
C LYS A 226 7.31 5.36 -8.49
N ALA A 227 7.47 6.32 -7.59
CA ALA A 227 7.97 6.14 -6.24
C ALA A 227 6.92 6.62 -5.22
N GLY A 228 6.97 6.05 -4.02
CA GLY A 228 6.04 6.35 -2.95
C GLY A 228 6.74 6.58 -1.64
N TRP A 229 6.17 7.41 -0.78
CA TRP A 229 6.76 7.78 0.50
C TRP A 229 5.72 7.84 1.61
N LYS A 230 6.15 7.48 2.82
CA LYS A 230 5.45 7.73 4.07
C LYS A 230 6.32 8.63 4.94
N TYR A 231 5.81 9.80 5.28
CA TYR A 231 6.38 10.69 6.28
C TYR A 231 5.56 10.61 7.56
N GLN A 232 6.22 10.22 8.65
CA GLN A 232 5.67 10.17 9.99
C GLN A 232 6.70 10.75 10.96
N PRO A 233 6.45 11.93 11.55
CA PRO A 233 7.36 12.53 12.51
C PRO A 233 7.51 11.65 13.75
N ASP A 234 8.60 11.87 14.50
CA ASP A 234 8.89 11.19 15.77
C ASP A 234 9.04 9.66 15.69
N THR A 235 9.28 9.11 14.48
CA THR A 235 9.66 7.71 14.28
C THR A 235 11.17 7.57 14.01
N PRO A 236 11.77 6.38 14.18
CA PRO A 236 13.20 6.16 13.90
C PRO A 236 13.62 6.53 12.47
N VAL A 237 12.70 6.36 11.51
CA VAL A 237 12.87 6.78 10.12
C VAL A 237 11.69 7.65 9.73
N PRO A 238 11.78 8.98 9.93
CA PRO A 238 10.63 9.85 9.70
C PRO A 238 10.13 9.86 8.27
N LEU A 239 11.02 9.67 7.29
CA LEU A 239 10.67 9.59 5.88
C LEU A 239 11.09 8.24 5.32
N LEU A 240 10.11 7.39 5.04
CA LEU A 240 10.28 6.09 4.40
C LEU A 240 9.93 6.19 2.93
N GLU A 241 10.76 5.59 2.08
CA GLU A 241 10.41 5.27 0.70
C GLU A 241 9.81 3.86 0.66
N LEU A 242 8.69 3.71 -0.05
CA LEU A 242 7.97 2.44 -0.17
C LEU A 242 8.68 1.55 -1.19
N THR A 243 8.83 0.27 -0.87
CA THR A 243 9.57 -0.68 -1.69
C THR A 243 8.72 -1.91 -2.06
N GLY A 244 9.15 -2.66 -3.08
CA GLY A 244 8.55 -3.95 -3.44
C GLY A 244 7.02 -3.91 -3.54
N SER A 245 6.35 -4.81 -2.84
CA SER A 245 4.90 -4.92 -2.84
C SER A 245 4.17 -3.79 -2.10
N ASN A 246 4.84 -3.05 -1.20
CA ASN A 246 4.29 -1.80 -0.65
C ASN A 246 4.14 -0.72 -1.73
N LEU A 247 5.14 -0.61 -2.62
CA LEU A 247 5.12 0.33 -3.73
C LEU A 247 4.07 -0.06 -4.79
N THR A 248 4.07 -1.33 -5.23
CA THR A 248 3.07 -1.79 -6.22
C THR A 248 1.66 -1.76 -5.64
N GLY A 249 1.49 -2.08 -4.35
CA GLY A 249 0.23 -1.97 -3.64
C GLY A 249 -0.30 -0.54 -3.60
N THR A 250 0.55 0.44 -3.28
CA THR A 250 0.16 1.87 -3.28
C THR A 250 -0.31 2.36 -4.64
N ARG A 251 0.28 1.84 -5.73
CA ARG A 251 -0.17 2.12 -7.10
C ARG A 251 -1.59 1.58 -7.34
N ILE A 252 -1.86 0.34 -6.93
CA ILE A 252 -3.20 -0.28 -7.03
C ILE A 252 -4.22 0.50 -6.18
N ASP A 253 -3.86 0.84 -4.95
CA ASP A 253 -4.69 1.65 -4.03
C ASP A 253 -5.07 3.00 -4.66
N THR A 254 -4.16 3.60 -5.42
CA THR A 254 -4.41 4.86 -6.14
C THR A 254 -5.29 4.66 -7.37
N MET A 255 -5.06 3.60 -8.15
CA MET A 255 -5.87 3.27 -9.32
C MET A 255 -7.32 2.91 -8.97
N ALA A 256 -7.60 2.53 -7.71
CA ALA A 256 -8.96 2.23 -7.25
C ALA A 256 -9.95 3.40 -7.46
N PHE A 257 -9.46 4.64 -7.43
CA PHE A 257 -10.26 5.84 -7.71
C PHE A 257 -10.49 6.10 -9.21
N PHE A 258 -9.87 5.32 -10.10
CA PHE A 258 -9.96 5.44 -11.55
C PHE A 258 -10.31 4.08 -12.19
N PRO A 259 -11.61 3.74 -12.32
CA PRO A 259 -12.08 2.42 -12.76
C PRO A 259 -11.39 1.88 -14.02
N ALA A 260 -11.17 2.74 -15.03
CA ALA A 260 -10.52 2.37 -16.27
C ALA A 260 -9.01 2.05 -16.12
N ALA A 261 -8.32 2.71 -15.18
CA ALA A 261 -6.93 2.41 -14.87
C ALA A 261 -6.84 1.09 -14.11
N LEU A 262 -7.70 0.88 -13.10
CA LEU A 262 -7.77 -0.36 -12.32
C LEU A 262 -8.06 -1.58 -13.21
N ALA A 263 -9.01 -1.47 -14.13
CA ALA A 263 -9.37 -2.55 -15.07
C ALA A 263 -8.19 -2.97 -15.96
N LYS A 264 -7.24 -2.07 -16.22
CA LYS A 264 -6.03 -2.31 -17.04
C LYS A 264 -4.78 -2.66 -16.22
N ALA A 265 -4.88 -2.67 -14.89
CA ALA A 265 -3.74 -2.85 -14.01
C ALA A 265 -3.24 -4.31 -13.93
N PHE A 266 -4.05 -5.26 -14.39
CA PHE A 266 -3.79 -6.69 -14.24
C PHE A 266 -3.77 -7.40 -15.60
N ALA A 267 -2.84 -8.35 -15.75
CA ALA A 267 -2.67 -9.15 -16.96
C ALA A 267 -3.74 -10.25 -17.08
N GLN A 268 -4.22 -10.77 -15.95
CA GLN A 268 -5.20 -11.83 -15.89
C GLN A 268 -6.23 -11.56 -14.80
N TRP A 269 -7.45 -12.04 -15.03
CA TRP A 269 -8.55 -11.96 -14.10
C TRP A 269 -9.11 -13.34 -13.80
N GLN A 270 -9.44 -13.58 -12.54
CA GLN A 270 -10.25 -14.70 -12.09
C GLN A 270 -11.53 -14.15 -11.46
N THR A 271 -12.65 -14.86 -11.63
CA THR A 271 -13.97 -14.43 -11.16
C THR A 271 -14.51 -15.46 -10.17
N GLY A 272 -15.24 -15.00 -9.16
CA GLY A 272 -15.86 -15.86 -8.17
C GLY A 272 -16.86 -15.08 -7.33
N PHE A 273 -17.38 -15.71 -6.29
CA PHE A 273 -18.21 -15.06 -5.27
C PHE A 273 -17.47 -15.03 -3.94
N ALA A 274 -17.93 -14.17 -3.04
CA ALA A 274 -17.53 -14.15 -1.65
C ALA A 274 -18.69 -13.64 -0.80
N THR A 275 -18.59 -13.80 0.51
CA THR A 275 -19.56 -13.23 1.46
C THR A 275 -18.92 -12.08 2.26
N ILE A 276 -19.52 -10.89 2.23
CA ILE A 276 -19.15 -9.74 3.07
C ILE A 276 -20.38 -9.31 3.86
N ASP A 277 -20.28 -9.24 5.18
CA ASP A 277 -21.37 -8.87 6.09
C ASP A 277 -22.68 -9.65 5.79
N ASP A 278 -22.54 -10.98 5.66
CA ASP A 278 -23.60 -11.93 5.30
C ASP A 278 -24.30 -11.68 3.95
N LYS A 279 -23.68 -10.89 3.07
CA LYS A 279 -24.15 -10.64 1.71
C LYS A 279 -23.18 -11.24 0.70
N GLU A 280 -23.74 -12.00 -0.24
CA GLU A 280 -22.99 -12.45 -1.40
C GLU A 280 -22.59 -11.24 -2.25
N VAL A 281 -21.32 -11.21 -2.64
CA VAL A 281 -20.70 -10.18 -3.47
C VAL A 281 -19.94 -10.84 -4.61
N LEU A 282 -19.81 -10.12 -5.72
CA LEU A 282 -19.02 -10.57 -6.85
C LEU A 282 -17.56 -10.25 -6.60
N ALA A 283 -16.68 -11.23 -6.77
CA ALA A 283 -15.25 -11.10 -6.51
C ALA A 283 -14.45 -11.25 -7.81
N LEU A 284 -13.54 -10.30 -8.06
CA LEU A 284 -12.52 -10.40 -9.10
C LEU A 284 -11.14 -10.47 -8.47
N ARG A 285 -10.30 -11.38 -8.97
CA ARG A 285 -8.89 -11.42 -8.62
C ARG A 285 -8.03 -11.04 -9.81
N GLY A 286 -7.35 -9.91 -9.68
CA GLY A 286 -6.35 -9.43 -10.63
C GLY A 286 -4.99 -10.07 -10.35
N VAL A 287 -4.34 -10.58 -11.39
CA VAL A 287 -3.04 -11.27 -11.31
C VAL A 287 -2.06 -10.67 -12.32
N ASN A 288 -0.84 -10.42 -11.84
CA ASN A 288 0.33 -10.08 -12.66
C ASN A 288 1.45 -11.09 -12.40
N PRO A 289 2.17 -11.55 -13.44
CA PRO A 289 3.31 -12.44 -13.24
C PRO A 289 4.35 -11.85 -12.27
N GLY A 290 4.74 -12.62 -11.26
CA GLY A 290 5.74 -12.22 -10.28
C GLY A 290 5.28 -11.18 -9.25
N GLN A 291 3.97 -10.87 -9.18
CA GLN A 291 3.40 -9.97 -8.18
C GLN A 291 2.35 -10.68 -7.34
N ASN A 292 2.12 -10.19 -6.12
CA ASN A 292 0.94 -10.58 -5.36
C ASN A 292 -0.35 -10.18 -6.08
N PRO A 293 -1.42 -10.97 -5.94
CA PRO A 293 -2.73 -10.65 -6.51
C PRO A 293 -3.36 -9.44 -5.80
N ALA A 294 -4.44 -8.92 -6.39
CA ALA A 294 -5.41 -8.10 -5.67
C ALA A 294 -6.82 -8.65 -5.90
N ASN A 295 -7.61 -8.74 -4.84
CA ASN A 295 -9.01 -9.10 -4.91
C ASN A 295 -9.87 -7.82 -4.82
N LEU A 296 -10.86 -7.71 -5.69
CA LEU A 296 -11.82 -6.62 -5.79
C LEU A 296 -13.22 -7.20 -5.57
N TYR A 297 -14.00 -6.61 -4.67
CA TYR A 297 -15.31 -7.09 -4.28
C TYR A 297 -16.37 -6.04 -4.61
N PHE A 298 -17.38 -6.46 -5.38
CA PHE A 298 -18.42 -5.59 -5.91
C PHE A 298 -19.78 -5.96 -5.33
N ASP A 299 -20.52 -4.96 -4.88
CA ASP A 299 -21.88 -5.16 -4.37
C ASP A 299 -22.90 -5.40 -5.51
N ALA A 300 -24.16 -5.62 -5.13
CA ALA A 300 -25.26 -5.83 -6.09
C ALA A 300 -25.46 -4.64 -7.04
N SER A 301 -25.14 -3.41 -6.62
CA SER A 301 -25.20 -2.20 -7.46
C SER A 301 -24.06 -2.17 -8.50
N GLY A 302 -22.98 -2.91 -8.26
CA GLY A 302 -21.78 -2.96 -9.08
C GLY A 302 -20.67 -2.03 -8.59
N LEU A 303 -20.81 -1.40 -7.42
CA LEU A 303 -19.77 -0.55 -6.84
C LEU A 303 -18.69 -1.42 -6.17
N LEU A 304 -17.42 -1.01 -6.31
CA LEU A 304 -16.30 -1.60 -5.59
C LEU A 304 -16.39 -1.23 -4.11
N ILE A 305 -16.77 -2.17 -3.25
CA ILE A 305 -16.97 -1.92 -1.82
C ILE A 305 -15.78 -2.38 -0.96
N ARG A 306 -14.97 -3.32 -1.46
CA ARG A 306 -13.76 -3.78 -0.80
C ARG A 306 -12.68 -4.12 -1.80
N MET A 307 -11.45 -3.81 -1.46
CA MET A 307 -10.25 -4.28 -2.13
C MET A 307 -9.30 -4.90 -1.12
N VAL A 308 -8.70 -6.04 -1.45
CA VAL A 308 -7.67 -6.69 -0.63
C VAL A 308 -6.45 -6.96 -1.50
N ARG A 309 -5.28 -6.55 -1.04
CA ARG A 309 -3.97 -6.82 -1.66
C ARG A 309 -2.99 -7.35 -0.62
N TRP A 310 -1.82 -7.83 -1.04
CA TRP A 310 -0.83 -8.38 -0.10
C TRP A 310 0.56 -7.80 -0.28
N ASN A 311 1.21 -7.51 0.86
CA ASN A 311 2.61 -7.10 0.94
C ASN A 311 3.49 -8.28 1.34
N ASP A 312 4.64 -8.44 0.71
CA ASP A 312 5.57 -9.52 1.00
C ASP A 312 6.42 -9.18 2.21
N THR A 313 6.40 -10.03 3.23
CA THR A 313 7.30 -9.91 4.38
C THR A 313 8.42 -10.95 4.31
N GLY A 314 9.31 -10.96 5.29
CA GLY A 314 10.29 -12.04 5.46
C GLY A 314 9.70 -13.35 5.99
N ALA A 315 8.39 -13.38 6.28
CA ALA A 315 7.72 -14.48 6.98
C ALA A 315 6.41 -14.95 6.33
N GLY A 316 5.97 -14.29 5.25
CA GLY A 316 4.71 -14.55 4.54
C GLY A 316 4.12 -13.27 3.93
N PRO A 317 3.21 -13.35 2.96
CA PRO A 317 2.44 -12.17 2.55
C PRO A 317 1.47 -11.74 3.66
N VAL A 318 1.30 -10.44 3.87
CA VAL A 318 0.33 -9.86 4.81
C VAL A 318 -0.74 -9.08 4.04
N PRO A 319 -2.03 -9.18 4.42
CA PRO A 319 -3.11 -8.47 3.73
C PRO A 319 -3.10 -6.98 4.07
N VAL A 320 -3.54 -6.17 3.11
CA VAL A 320 -4.08 -4.83 3.33
C VAL A 320 -5.43 -4.75 2.65
N GLN A 321 -6.44 -4.44 3.46
CA GLN A 321 -7.83 -4.28 3.04
C GLN A 321 -8.17 -2.80 2.97
N THR A 322 -8.89 -2.38 1.93
CA THR A 322 -9.57 -1.08 1.89
C THR A 322 -11.06 -1.29 1.64
N ASP A 323 -11.89 -0.84 2.57
CA ASP A 323 -13.34 -0.80 2.45
C ASP A 323 -13.79 0.59 2.00
N PHE A 324 -14.63 0.67 0.97
CA PHE A 324 -15.18 1.92 0.44
C PHE A 324 -16.67 2.01 0.77
N SER A 325 -17.12 3.18 1.22
CA SER A 325 -18.53 3.45 1.45
C SER A 325 -18.86 4.93 1.27
N ASP A 326 -20.12 5.30 1.53
CA ASP A 326 -20.63 6.67 1.36
C ASP A 326 -20.38 7.21 -0.06
N PHE A 327 -20.82 6.46 -1.07
CA PHE A 327 -20.68 6.87 -2.47
C PHE A 327 -21.65 8.02 -2.80
N ARG A 328 -21.11 9.16 -3.21
CA ARG A 328 -21.89 10.35 -3.59
C ARG A 328 -21.59 10.78 -5.01
N ASP A 329 -22.55 11.44 -5.65
CA ASP A 329 -22.35 12.04 -6.97
C ASP A 329 -21.47 13.28 -6.89
N VAL A 330 -20.41 13.31 -7.69
CA VAL A 330 -19.51 14.45 -7.88
C VAL A 330 -19.30 14.63 -9.38
N ALA A 331 -19.86 15.70 -9.94
CA ALA A 331 -19.86 15.94 -11.40
C ALA A 331 -20.37 14.73 -12.22
N GLY A 332 -21.36 14.02 -11.68
CA GLY A 332 -21.97 12.84 -12.32
C GLY A 332 -21.15 11.55 -12.26
N VAL A 333 -20.06 11.52 -11.49
CA VAL A 333 -19.30 10.33 -11.13
C VAL A 333 -19.57 9.97 -9.66
N LYS A 334 -19.80 8.70 -9.36
CA LYS A 334 -19.89 8.22 -7.97
C LYS A 334 -18.50 8.17 -7.36
N MET A 335 -18.30 8.85 -6.24
CA MET A 335 -17.02 8.91 -5.53
C MET A 335 -17.23 8.45 -4.08
N PRO A 336 -16.34 7.61 -3.51
CA PRO A 336 -16.42 7.25 -2.10
C PRO A 336 -16.04 8.45 -1.22
N TYR A 337 -16.89 8.79 -0.26
CA TYR A 337 -16.60 9.81 0.75
C TYR A 337 -16.06 9.19 2.05
N HIS A 338 -16.13 7.87 2.19
CA HIS A 338 -15.61 7.17 3.35
C HIS A 338 -14.80 5.96 2.89
N TRP A 339 -13.63 5.75 3.50
CA TRP A 339 -12.93 4.48 3.37
C TRP A 339 -12.10 4.14 4.60
N VAL A 340 -11.98 2.84 4.86
CA VAL A 340 -11.17 2.29 5.95
C VAL A 340 -10.09 1.41 5.35
N THR A 341 -8.82 1.70 5.63
CA THR A 341 -7.69 0.86 5.27
C THR A 341 -7.20 0.12 6.51
N THR A 342 -7.19 -1.21 6.46
CA THR A 342 -6.75 -2.10 7.56
C THR A 342 -5.56 -2.93 7.12
N TRP A 343 -4.55 -3.06 7.98
CA TRP A 343 -3.36 -3.88 7.77
C TRP A 343 -2.95 -4.58 9.07
N THR A 344 -1.96 -5.47 9.04
CA THR A 344 -1.68 -6.40 10.16
C THR A 344 -1.27 -5.74 11.48
N ASN A 345 -0.89 -4.47 11.48
CA ASN A 345 -0.52 -3.74 12.69
C ASN A 345 -1.16 -2.35 12.78
N GLY A 346 -2.29 -2.11 12.10
CA GLY A 346 -3.01 -0.86 12.23
C GLY A 346 -4.20 -0.72 11.30
N GLN A 347 -4.93 0.37 11.50
CA GLN A 347 -6.05 0.77 10.68
C GLN A 347 -6.03 2.30 10.53
N ALA A 348 -6.57 2.79 9.42
CA ALA A 348 -6.81 4.19 9.18
C ALA A 348 -8.16 4.38 8.48
N THR A 349 -8.97 5.31 8.97
CA THR A 349 -10.26 5.71 8.43
C THR A 349 -10.14 7.12 7.89
N ILE A 350 -10.70 7.35 6.69
CA ILE A 350 -10.86 8.68 6.12
C ILE A 350 -12.35 8.92 5.87
N GLN A 351 -12.84 10.05 6.39
CA GLN A 351 -14.18 10.57 6.11
C GLN A 351 -14.04 11.94 5.46
N LEU A 352 -14.31 12.01 4.15
CA LEU A 352 -14.36 13.26 3.41
C LEU A 352 -15.65 14.03 3.71
N LYS A 353 -15.50 15.35 3.77
CA LYS A 353 -16.60 16.32 3.85
C LYS A 353 -16.86 16.93 2.48
N GLU A 354 -15.80 17.11 1.68
CA GLU A 354 -15.87 17.73 0.35
C GLU A 354 -14.95 17.01 -0.63
N ILE A 355 -15.39 16.88 -1.88
CA ILE A 355 -14.56 16.53 -3.04
C ILE A 355 -14.73 17.61 -4.12
N ARG A 356 -13.61 18.13 -4.64
CA ARG A 356 -13.56 19.03 -5.78
C ARG A 356 -12.93 18.30 -6.97
N PRO A 357 -13.70 17.96 -8.01
CA PRO A 357 -13.17 17.26 -9.18
C PRO A 357 -12.40 18.21 -10.10
N ASN A 358 -11.46 17.68 -10.88
CA ASN A 358 -10.75 18.36 -11.96
C ASN A 358 -10.01 19.65 -11.55
N VAL A 359 -9.56 19.71 -10.29
CA VAL A 359 -8.73 20.81 -9.80
C VAL A 359 -7.30 20.64 -10.31
N ALA A 360 -6.66 21.74 -10.72
CA ALA A 360 -5.24 21.75 -11.04
C ALA A 360 -4.42 21.52 -9.75
N ILE A 361 -3.63 20.45 -9.72
CA ILE A 361 -2.80 20.07 -8.57
C ILE A 361 -1.34 20.22 -8.96
N ASP A 362 -0.58 20.99 -8.15
CA ASP A 362 0.86 21.10 -8.29
C ASP A 362 1.51 19.71 -8.15
N ALA A 363 2.34 19.33 -9.12
CA ALA A 363 3.05 18.06 -9.13
C ALA A 363 3.94 17.87 -7.88
N ALA A 364 4.40 18.96 -7.25
CA ALA A 364 5.16 18.91 -6.01
C ALA A 364 4.38 18.29 -4.84
N ARG A 365 3.04 18.24 -4.90
CA ARG A 365 2.21 17.57 -3.88
C ARG A 365 2.39 16.06 -3.85
N PHE A 366 2.72 15.45 -5.00
CA PHE A 366 2.91 14.01 -5.14
C PHE A 366 4.36 13.57 -4.96
N ALA A 367 5.29 14.51 -5.06
CA ALA A 367 6.71 14.25 -4.95
C ALA A 367 7.12 13.87 -3.51
N ARG A 368 8.35 13.38 -3.38
CA ARG A 368 8.99 13.11 -2.09
C ARG A 368 8.79 14.28 -1.12
N PRO A 369 8.20 14.06 0.07
CA PRO A 369 7.97 15.12 1.06
C PRO A 369 9.25 15.88 1.41
N ASN A 370 9.20 17.21 1.34
CA ASN A 370 10.33 18.06 1.72
C ASN A 370 10.31 18.32 3.24
N VAL A 371 10.96 17.45 3.99
CA VAL A 371 11.02 17.47 5.46
C VAL A 371 11.69 18.73 6.04
N ALA A 372 12.51 19.43 5.27
CA ALA A 372 13.21 20.64 5.71
C ALA A 372 12.31 21.90 5.77
N VAL A 373 11.17 21.89 5.08
CA VAL A 373 10.17 22.98 5.15
C VAL A 373 9.20 22.76 6.31
N THR A 374 8.97 21.52 6.73
CA THR A 374 8.08 21.16 7.83
C THR A 374 8.61 21.52 9.23
N GLN A 375 9.89 21.88 9.37
CA GLN A 375 10.49 22.32 10.63
C GLN A 375 10.65 23.85 10.77
N ARG A 376 10.38 24.64 9.72
CA ARG A 376 10.61 26.11 9.71
C ARG A 376 9.34 26.94 9.97
N LEU A 377 8.47 26.45 10.84
CA LEU A 377 7.38 27.22 11.45
C LEU A 377 7.44 27.08 12.98
N ARG A 378 8.65 27.15 13.54
CA ARG A 378 8.89 27.33 14.98
C ARG A 378 9.22 28.77 15.28
#